data_AF-A0A3B8JYR0-F1
#
_entry.id   AF-A0A3B8JYR0-F1
#
_cell.length_a   1.000
_cell.length_b   1.000
_cell.length_c   1.000
_cell.angle_alpha   90.00
_cell.angle_beta   90.00
_cell.angle_gamma   90.00
#
_symmetry.space_group_name_H-M   'P 1'
#
loop_
_entity.id
_entity.type
_entity.pdbx_description
1 polymer ?
#
loop_
_entity_poly.entity_id
_entity_poly.type
_entity_poly.pdbx_seq_one_letter_code
_entity_poly.pdbx_strand_id
1 'polypeptide(L)'
;MRFNLKWPVVIMVFLLTFASIYAVNYWRQQRLIKEPLKEALLEIEAVEDISIKNKQNTEILVTLGKVEDLSKTYKSIEEIMLLTYPENSFKITVIDRRNTYLESLYEKVHFSLMEGERLGNYTKMSKEVVRLLEQEQELGDYRLRVDQKRIYLQLAAGDNFLYEVVPLTFATEVNNA
;
A
#
# COMPACT_ATOMS: atom_id res chain seq x y z
N MET A 1 -4.99 59.10 16.30
CA MET A 1 -5.36 58.66 14.94
C MET A 1 -6.59 57.78 15.02
N ARG A 2 -7.77 58.26 14.59
CA ARG A 2 -8.97 57.42 14.46
C ARG A 2 -8.91 56.75 13.09
N PHE A 3 -8.59 55.46 13.06
CA PHE A 3 -8.66 54.69 11.81
C PHE A 3 -10.14 54.62 11.39
N ASN A 4 -10.54 55.43 10.41
CA ASN A 4 -11.81 55.27 9.69
C ASN A 4 -11.71 54.02 8.81
N LEU A 5 -11.69 52.87 9.46
CA LEU A 5 -11.52 51.58 8.83
C LEU A 5 -12.84 51.26 8.11
N LYS A 6 -12.81 51.29 6.77
CA LYS A 6 -13.92 50.82 5.95
C LYS A 6 -14.01 49.31 6.10
N TRP A 7 -14.70 48.85 7.15
CA TRP A 7 -14.91 47.43 7.48
C TRP A 7 -15.26 46.54 6.27
N PRO A 8 -16.08 46.98 5.30
CA PRO A 8 -16.33 46.19 4.09
C PRO A 8 -15.07 45.90 3.26
N VAL A 9 -14.15 46.87 3.16
CA VAL A 9 -12.89 46.73 2.42
C VAL A 9 -11.94 45.77 3.15
N VAL A 10 -11.90 45.82 4.48
CA VAL A 10 -11.06 44.91 5.28
C VAL A 10 -11.54 43.46 5.15
N ILE A 11 -12.86 43.24 5.21
CA ILE A 11 -13.45 41.91 5.01
C ILE A 11 -13.14 41.39 3.59
N MET A 12 -13.26 42.25 2.57
CA MET A 12 -12.98 41.87 1.19
C MET A 12 -11.52 41.45 0.99
N VAL A 13 -10.56 42.24 1.52
CA VAL A 13 -9.13 41.91 1.43
C VAL A 13 -8.79 40.65 2.23
N PHE A 14 -9.42 40.44 3.39
CA PHE A 14 -9.23 39.24 4.19
C PHE A 14 -9.70 37.98 3.45
N LEU A 15 -10.90 38.01 2.86
CA LEU A 15 -11.41 36.91 2.05
C LEU A 15 -10.53 36.65 0.82
N LEU A 16 -10.05 37.71 0.16
CA LEU A 16 -9.17 37.58 -1.00
C LEU A 16 -7.83 36.92 -0.62
N THR A 17 -7.29 37.28 0.55
CA THR A 17 -6.05 36.70 1.08
C THR A 17 -6.25 35.23 1.44
N PHE A 18 -7.34 34.89 2.12
CA PHE A 18 -7.69 33.50 2.43
C PHE A 18 -7.89 32.65 1.18
N ALA A 19 -8.62 33.17 0.19
CA ALA A 19 -8.83 32.49 -1.09
C ALA A 19 -7.50 32.28 -1.85
N SER A 20 -6.62 33.28 -1.84
CA SER A 20 -5.31 33.19 -2.49
C SER A 20 -4.40 32.16 -1.81
N ILE A 21 -4.33 32.16 -0.48
CA ILE A 21 -3.59 31.14 0.29
C ILE A 21 -4.17 29.75 0.02
N TYR A 22 -5.50 29.61 0.01
CA TYR A 22 -6.16 28.33 -0.25
C TYR A 22 -5.87 27.83 -1.68
N ALA A 23 -5.95 28.70 -2.69
CA ALA A 23 -5.65 28.37 -4.07
C ALA A 23 -4.18 27.95 -4.25
N VAL A 24 -3.24 28.69 -3.66
CA VAL A 24 -1.81 28.34 -3.71
C VAL A 24 -1.55 27.01 -3.02
N ASN A 25 -2.15 26.77 -1.85
CA ASN A 25 -1.94 25.53 -1.10
C ASN A 25 -2.57 24.32 -1.81
N TYR A 26 -3.77 24.48 -2.38
CA TYR A 26 -4.42 23.46 -3.20
C TYR A 26 -3.59 23.11 -4.44
N TRP A 27 -3.11 24.12 -5.17
CA TRP A 27 -2.30 23.91 -6.38
C TRP A 27 -0.95 23.26 -6.06
N ARG A 28 -0.34 23.62 -4.92
CA ARG A 28 0.91 23.03 -4.42
C ARG A 28 0.75 21.54 -4.09
N GLN A 29 -0.33 21.16 -3.42
CA GLN A 29 -0.60 19.76 -3.05
C GLN A 29 -0.82 18.84 -4.27
N GLN A 30 -1.48 19.35 -5.31
CA GLN A 30 -1.82 18.55 -6.49
C GLN A 30 -0.62 18.37 -7.43
N ARG A 31 0.20 19.41 -7.67
CA ARG A 31 1.31 19.36 -8.64
C ARG A 31 2.66 18.94 -8.07
N LEU A 32 3.01 19.29 -6.82
CA LEU A 32 4.39 19.11 -6.35
C LEU A 32 4.66 17.76 -5.65
N ILE A 33 3.62 17.05 -5.21
CA ILE A 33 3.77 15.82 -4.43
C ILE A 33 3.19 14.62 -5.19
N LYS A 34 1.99 14.76 -5.76
CA LYS A 34 1.28 13.64 -6.37
C LYS A 34 1.84 13.24 -7.73
N GLU A 35 2.17 14.21 -8.59
CA GLU A 35 2.68 13.92 -9.95
C GLU A 35 4.08 13.27 -9.93
N PRO A 36 5.10 13.83 -9.24
CA PRO A 36 6.44 13.22 -9.27
C PRO A 36 6.48 11.84 -8.60
N LEU A 37 5.67 11.66 -7.54
CA LEU A 37 5.55 10.37 -6.87
C LEU A 37 4.84 9.34 -7.74
N LYS A 38 3.79 9.75 -8.45
CA LYS A 38 3.08 8.88 -9.39
C LYS A 38 4.00 8.48 -10.54
N GLU A 39 4.77 9.41 -11.10
CA GLU A 39 5.76 9.13 -12.14
C GLU A 39 6.81 8.11 -11.65
N ALA A 40 7.43 8.35 -10.50
CA ALA A 40 8.44 7.44 -9.94
C ALA A 40 7.91 6.03 -9.67
N LEU A 41 6.66 5.89 -9.25
CA LEU A 41 6.03 4.59 -9.03
C LEU A 41 5.61 3.90 -10.34
N LEU A 42 5.23 4.66 -11.38
CA LEU A 42 4.92 4.13 -12.72
C LEU A 42 6.17 3.70 -13.50
N GLU A 43 7.38 4.15 -13.09
CA GLU A 43 8.64 3.63 -13.63
C GLU A 43 8.89 2.16 -13.23
N ILE A 44 8.20 1.65 -12.20
CA ILE A 44 8.23 0.24 -11.85
C ILE A 44 7.42 -0.52 -12.89
N GLU A 45 8.09 -1.35 -13.70
CA GLU A 45 7.49 -2.07 -14.84
C GLU A 45 6.17 -2.78 -14.53
N ALA A 46 6.02 -3.32 -13.31
CA ALA A 46 4.84 -4.06 -12.91
C ALA A 46 3.69 -3.20 -12.34
N VAL A 47 3.84 -1.88 -12.23
CA VAL A 47 2.79 -0.98 -11.75
C VAL A 47 1.95 -0.48 -12.94
N GLU A 48 0.68 -0.86 -12.98
CA GLU A 48 -0.25 -0.48 -14.04
C GLU A 48 -0.98 0.84 -13.74
N ASP A 49 -1.35 1.07 -12.47
CA ASP A 49 -2.05 2.30 -12.06
C ASP A 49 -1.86 2.59 -10.56
N ILE A 50 -2.08 3.85 -10.17
CA ILE A 50 -1.89 4.33 -8.81
C ILE A 50 -3.00 5.32 -8.44
N SER A 51 -3.64 5.08 -7.29
CA SER A 51 -4.64 5.98 -6.73
C SER A 51 -4.29 6.34 -5.29
N ILE A 52 -4.02 7.63 -5.04
CA ILE A 52 -3.67 8.15 -3.72
C ILE A 52 -4.89 8.80 -3.07
N LYS A 53 -5.36 8.21 -1.97
CA LYS A 53 -6.46 8.71 -1.14
C LYS A 53 -5.90 9.34 0.13
N ASN A 54 -5.92 10.67 0.18
CA ASN A 54 -5.54 11.42 1.38
C ASN A 54 -6.73 11.44 2.36
N LYS A 55 -6.72 10.57 3.37
CA LYS A 55 -7.56 10.67 4.57
C LYS A 55 -6.67 10.96 5.80
N GLN A 56 -7.07 10.56 7.01
CA GLN A 56 -6.24 10.71 8.23
C GLN A 56 -4.89 9.96 8.12
N ASN A 57 -4.88 8.82 7.42
CA ASN A 57 -3.66 8.15 6.92
C ASN A 57 -3.71 8.15 5.39
N THR A 58 -2.55 8.32 4.74
CA THR A 58 -2.47 8.28 3.27
C THR A 58 -2.61 6.83 2.81
N GLU A 59 -3.70 6.51 2.11
CA GLU A 59 -3.89 5.20 1.50
C GLU A 59 -3.49 5.26 0.04
N ILE A 60 -2.55 4.41 -0.36
CA ILE A 60 -2.08 4.29 -1.74
C ILE A 60 -2.55 2.95 -2.28
N LEU A 61 -3.41 3.01 -3.27
CA LEU A 61 -3.86 1.85 -4.03
C LEU A 61 -2.92 1.71 -5.21
N VAL A 62 -2.23 0.59 -5.30
CA VAL A 62 -1.29 0.29 -6.40
C VAL A 62 -1.85 -0.90 -7.16
N THR A 63 -2.29 -0.66 -8.40
CA THR A 63 -2.70 -1.72 -9.32
C THR A 63 -1.45 -2.32 -9.91
N LEU A 64 -1.21 -3.60 -9.61
CA LEU A 64 -0.07 -4.34 -10.15
C LEU A 64 -0.54 -5.21 -11.32
N GLY A 65 0.30 -5.28 -12.34
CA GLY A 65 0.27 -6.32 -13.34
C GLY A 65 0.95 -7.59 -12.82
N LYS A 66 1.33 -8.48 -13.76
CA LYS A 66 2.03 -9.71 -13.41
C LYS A 66 3.46 -9.41 -12.94
N VAL A 67 3.75 -9.63 -11.65
CA VAL A 67 5.09 -9.49 -11.06
C VAL A 67 5.85 -10.81 -11.06
N GLU A 68 7.18 -10.76 -11.18
CA GLU A 68 8.05 -11.93 -10.94
C GLU A 68 8.23 -12.22 -9.44
N ASP A 69 8.34 -11.16 -8.63
CA ASP A 69 8.52 -11.24 -7.19
C ASP A 69 7.79 -10.10 -6.48
N LEU A 70 6.65 -10.42 -5.87
CA LEU A 70 5.86 -9.47 -5.10
C LEU A 70 6.67 -8.81 -3.97
N SER A 71 7.56 -9.56 -3.30
CA SER A 71 8.32 -9.03 -2.16
C SER A 71 9.31 -7.95 -2.59
N LYS A 72 9.94 -8.10 -3.77
CA LYS A 72 10.83 -7.08 -4.33
C LYS A 72 10.04 -5.88 -4.81
N THR A 73 8.98 -6.12 -5.57
CA THR A 73 8.11 -5.07 -6.12
C THR A 73 7.53 -4.19 -5.02
N TYR A 74 6.99 -4.82 -3.96
CA TYR A 74 6.44 -4.11 -2.81
C TYR A 74 7.51 -3.28 -2.07
N LYS A 75 8.73 -3.80 -1.93
CA LYS A 75 9.84 -3.06 -1.31
C LYS A 75 10.24 -1.83 -2.12
N SER A 76 10.34 -1.96 -3.45
CA SER A 76 10.63 -0.81 -4.32
C SER A 76 9.54 0.28 -4.21
N ILE A 77 8.27 -0.12 -4.18
CA ILE A 77 7.16 0.81 -3.94
C ILE A 77 7.31 1.49 -2.58
N GLU A 78 7.56 0.72 -1.52
CA GLU A 78 7.74 1.25 -0.16
C GLU A 78 8.92 2.22 -0.06
N GLU A 79 10.06 1.89 -0.67
CA GLU A 79 11.25 2.76 -0.69
C GLU A 79 10.96 4.11 -1.35
N ILE A 80 10.24 4.12 -2.48
CA ILE A 80 9.81 5.35 -3.15
C ILE A 80 8.82 6.14 -2.28
N MET A 81 7.89 5.47 -1.61
CA MET A 81 6.94 6.11 -0.70
C MET A 81 7.63 6.77 0.49
N LEU A 82 8.66 6.14 1.06
CA LEU A 82 9.44 6.64 2.19
C LEU A 82 10.27 7.89 1.85
N LEU A 83 10.52 8.19 0.56
CA LEU A 83 11.15 9.44 0.14
C LEU A 83 10.23 10.66 0.35
N THR A 84 8.92 10.45 0.37
CA THR A 84 7.91 11.52 0.43
C THR A 84 7.14 11.54 1.75
N TYR A 85 6.87 10.37 2.32
CA TYR A 85 6.05 10.19 3.51
C TYR A 85 6.86 9.58 4.65
N PRO A 86 6.71 10.08 5.90
CA PRO A 86 7.30 9.44 7.07
C PRO A 86 6.86 7.98 7.19
N GLU A 87 7.73 7.14 7.76
CA GLU A 87 7.37 5.76 8.10
C GLU A 87 6.08 5.72 8.95
N ASN A 88 5.19 4.77 8.67
CA ASN A 88 3.88 4.61 9.31
C ASN A 88 2.82 5.71 9.04
N SER A 89 3.11 6.71 8.18
CA SER A 89 2.12 7.73 7.78
C SER A 89 1.28 7.35 6.56
N PHE A 90 1.56 6.19 5.97
CA PHE A 90 0.89 5.69 4.78
C PHE A 90 0.64 4.19 4.85
N LYS A 91 -0.34 3.72 4.06
CA LYS A 91 -0.68 2.31 3.86
C LYS A 91 -0.70 2.02 2.36
N ILE A 92 0.10 1.04 1.93
CA ILE A 92 0.05 0.50 0.55
C ILE A 92 -0.99 -0.62 0.53
N THR A 93 -1.91 -0.54 -0.42
CA THR A 93 -2.89 -1.58 -0.72
C THR A 93 -2.70 -2.01 -2.16
N VAL A 94 -2.34 -3.27 -2.36
CA VAL A 94 -2.15 -3.85 -3.69
C VAL A 94 -3.51 -4.20 -4.27
N ILE A 95 -3.76 -3.75 -5.50
CA ILE A 95 -4.90 -4.17 -6.32
C ILE A 95 -4.36 -5.16 -7.35
N ASP A 96 -4.96 -6.34 -7.37
CA ASP A 96 -4.57 -7.45 -8.24
C ASP A 96 -5.74 -7.85 -9.16
N ARG A 97 -5.49 -8.86 -10.00
CA ARG A 97 -6.49 -9.44 -10.91
C ARG A 97 -6.90 -10.82 -10.42
N ARG A 98 -7.35 -10.92 -9.16
CA ARG A 98 -7.82 -12.18 -8.59
C ARG A 98 -9.17 -12.59 -9.18
N ASN A 99 -9.38 -13.90 -9.32
CA ASN A 99 -10.67 -14.51 -9.65
C ASN A 99 -11.14 -15.41 -8.50
N THR A 100 -12.34 -15.97 -8.62
CA THR A 100 -12.94 -16.85 -7.59
C THR A 100 -12.08 -18.08 -7.28
N TYR A 101 -11.36 -18.61 -8.27
CA TYR A 101 -10.44 -19.72 -8.07
C TYR A 101 -9.28 -19.33 -7.15
N LEU A 102 -8.55 -18.25 -7.47
CA LEU A 102 -7.43 -17.78 -6.67
C LEU A 102 -7.86 -17.34 -5.27
N GLU A 103 -9.05 -16.74 -5.14
CA GLU A 103 -9.66 -16.43 -3.85
C GLU A 103 -9.91 -17.70 -3.02
N SER A 104 -10.45 -18.75 -3.64
CA SER A 104 -10.64 -20.04 -2.95
C SER A 104 -9.32 -20.68 -2.51
N LEU A 105 -8.23 -20.51 -3.27
CA LEU A 105 -6.91 -20.98 -2.87
C LEU A 105 -6.35 -20.18 -1.71
N TYR A 106 -6.54 -18.86 -1.73
CA TYR A 106 -6.17 -18.00 -0.63
C TYR A 106 -6.88 -18.43 0.66
N GLU A 107 -8.19 -18.66 0.63
CA GLU A 107 -8.95 -19.13 1.80
C GLU A 107 -8.42 -20.46 2.36
N LYS A 108 -7.97 -21.39 1.50
CA LYS A 108 -7.36 -22.66 1.95
C LYS A 108 -6.06 -22.42 2.74
N VAL A 109 -5.23 -21.49 2.30
CA VAL A 109 -3.90 -21.24 2.90
C VAL A 109 -3.91 -20.16 3.98
N HIS A 110 -4.99 -19.38 4.07
CA HIS A 110 -5.08 -18.20 4.94
C HIS A 110 -4.78 -18.52 6.40
N PHE A 111 -5.31 -19.63 6.94
CA PHE A 111 -5.04 -20.04 8.32
C PHE A 111 -3.55 -20.31 8.58
N SER A 112 -2.84 -20.92 7.63
CA SER A 112 -1.40 -21.15 7.75
C SER A 112 -0.63 -19.84 7.73
N LEU A 113 -1.04 -18.88 6.89
CA LEU A 113 -0.45 -17.53 6.88
C LEU A 113 -0.64 -16.83 8.23
N MET A 114 -1.86 -16.87 8.78
CA MET A 114 -2.17 -16.24 10.07
C MET A 114 -1.45 -16.94 11.24
N GLU A 115 -1.34 -18.28 11.23
CA GLU A 115 -0.56 -19.01 12.21
C GLU A 115 0.93 -18.63 12.13
N GLY A 116 1.46 -18.51 10.91
CA GLY A 116 2.83 -18.07 10.66
C GLY A 116 3.08 -16.65 11.16
N GLU A 117 2.19 -15.71 10.87
CA GLU A 117 2.23 -14.32 11.36
C GLU A 117 2.24 -14.28 12.89
N ARG A 118 1.34 -15.02 13.54
CA ARG A 118 1.13 -14.92 14.98
C ARG A 118 2.15 -15.67 15.82
N LEU A 119 2.54 -16.87 15.37
CA LEU A 119 3.42 -17.77 16.14
C LEU A 119 4.87 -17.75 15.66
N GLY A 120 5.17 -17.11 14.52
CA GLY A 120 6.51 -17.10 13.94
C GLY A 120 6.98 -18.47 13.40
N ASN A 121 6.08 -19.45 13.30
CA ASN A 121 6.39 -20.81 12.85
C ASN A 121 6.47 -20.89 11.31
N TYR A 122 7.30 -20.05 10.69
CA TYR A 122 7.34 -19.85 9.23
C TYR A 122 7.68 -21.12 8.44
N THR A 123 8.53 -22.00 8.97
CA THR A 123 8.84 -23.29 8.33
C THR A 123 7.64 -24.22 8.28
N LYS A 124 6.81 -24.23 9.34
CA LYS A 124 5.58 -25.03 9.40
C LYS A 124 4.53 -24.46 8.44
N MET A 125 4.33 -23.14 8.47
CA MET A 125 3.47 -22.43 7.51
C MET A 125 3.88 -22.76 6.08
N SER A 126 5.17 -22.61 5.73
CA SER A 126 5.66 -22.87 4.38
C SER A 126 5.36 -24.29 3.91
N LYS A 127 5.63 -25.30 4.75
CA LYS A 127 5.31 -26.69 4.42
C LYS A 127 3.82 -26.91 4.16
N GLU A 128 2.96 -26.32 4.99
CA GLU A 128 1.50 -26.50 4.85
C GLU A 128 0.95 -25.77 3.62
N VAL A 129 1.39 -24.54 3.37
CA VAL A 129 1.03 -23.78 2.16
C VAL A 129 1.45 -24.53 0.90
N VAL A 130 2.70 -25.00 0.84
CA VAL A 130 3.21 -25.79 -0.30
C VAL A 130 2.37 -27.06 -0.49
N ARG A 131 2.11 -27.81 0.60
CA ARG A 131 1.30 -29.03 0.55
C ARG A 131 -0.11 -28.79 0.00
N LEU A 132 -0.74 -27.66 0.33
CA LEU A 132 -2.08 -27.31 -0.15
C LEU A 132 -2.06 -26.84 -1.61
N LEU A 133 -1.07 -26.04 -2.01
CA LEU A 133 -0.98 -25.47 -3.36
C LEU A 133 -0.49 -26.48 -4.40
N GLU A 134 0.38 -27.43 -4.05
CA GLU A 134 0.85 -28.48 -4.97
C GLU A 134 -0.26 -29.46 -5.38
N GLN A 135 -1.41 -29.46 -4.70
CA GLN A 135 -2.57 -30.26 -5.05
C GLN A 135 -3.43 -29.64 -6.17
N GLU A 136 -3.13 -28.40 -6.55
CA GLU A 136 -3.97 -27.57 -7.39
C GLU A 136 -3.48 -27.56 -8.84
N GLN A 137 -4.24 -28.17 -9.74
CA GLN A 137 -3.82 -28.36 -11.14
C GLN A 137 -3.91 -27.08 -11.99
N GLU A 138 -4.83 -26.19 -11.65
CA GLU A 138 -5.07 -24.92 -12.38
C GLU A 138 -4.12 -23.80 -11.91
N LEU A 139 -3.36 -24.02 -10.83
CA LEU A 139 -2.36 -23.09 -10.34
C LEU A 139 -1.10 -23.17 -11.21
N GLY A 140 -0.79 -22.08 -11.92
CA GLY A 140 0.35 -22.04 -12.83
C GLY A 140 1.66 -21.77 -12.11
N ASP A 141 1.66 -20.84 -11.14
CA ASP A 141 2.83 -20.50 -10.34
C ASP A 141 2.40 -19.95 -8.97
N TYR A 142 3.25 -20.12 -7.98
CA TYR A 142 3.08 -19.51 -6.67
C TYR A 142 4.43 -19.15 -6.03
N ARG A 143 4.40 -18.11 -5.19
CA ARG A 143 5.56 -17.69 -4.42
C ARG A 143 5.15 -17.29 -3.02
N LEU A 144 5.82 -17.89 -2.04
CA LEU A 144 5.70 -17.54 -0.63
C LEU A 144 7.04 -17.02 -0.14
N ARG A 145 7.08 -15.78 0.36
CA ARG A 145 8.28 -15.20 0.98
C ARG A 145 7.94 -14.59 2.33
N VAL A 146 8.94 -14.56 3.22
CA VAL A 146 8.86 -13.88 4.51
C VAL A 146 10.09 -12.99 4.64
N ASP A 147 9.91 -11.76 5.12
CA ASP A 147 11.00 -10.90 5.55
C ASP A 147 10.80 -10.43 6.99
N GLN A 148 11.57 -9.43 7.41
CA GLN A 148 11.53 -8.90 8.78
C GLN A 148 10.24 -8.12 9.09
N LYS A 149 9.44 -7.73 8.10
CA LYS A 149 8.23 -6.91 8.29
C LYS A 149 6.97 -7.63 7.84
N ARG A 150 7.04 -8.60 6.91
CA ARG A 150 5.85 -9.12 6.20
C ARG A 150 6.01 -10.55 5.71
N ILE A 151 4.86 -11.18 5.48
CA ILE A 151 4.69 -12.39 4.67
C ILE A 151 4.07 -11.96 3.34
N TYR A 152 4.61 -12.47 2.24
CA TYR A 152 4.15 -12.21 0.88
C TYR A 152 3.68 -13.52 0.27
N LEU A 153 2.43 -13.55 -0.18
CA LEU A 153 1.88 -14.63 -0.99
C LEU A 153 1.55 -14.07 -2.38
N GLN A 154 2.03 -14.78 -3.40
CA GLN A 154 1.72 -14.54 -4.78
C GLN A 154 1.19 -15.85 -5.38
N LEU A 155 0.01 -15.78 -6.01
CA LEU A 155 -0.61 -16.89 -6.73
C LEU A 155 -0.87 -16.44 -8.17
N ALA A 156 -0.64 -17.31 -9.15
CA ALA A 156 -0.91 -17.02 -10.55
C ALA A 156 -1.59 -18.21 -11.24
N ALA A 157 -2.69 -17.94 -11.95
CA ALA A 157 -3.44 -18.92 -12.73
C ALA A 157 -3.89 -18.28 -14.06
N GLY A 158 -3.26 -18.69 -15.16
CA GLY A 158 -3.45 -18.06 -16.47
C GLY A 158 -3.10 -16.56 -16.45
N ASP A 159 -4.07 -15.73 -16.82
CA ASP A 159 -3.96 -14.26 -16.83
C ASP A 159 -4.36 -13.61 -15.49
N ASN A 160 -4.82 -14.41 -14.52
CA ASN A 160 -5.23 -13.93 -13.19
C ASN A 160 -4.11 -14.13 -12.17
N PHE A 161 -4.04 -13.23 -11.21
CA PHE A 161 -3.05 -13.27 -10.14
C PHE A 161 -3.62 -12.68 -8.85
N LEU A 162 -3.19 -13.23 -7.72
CA LEU A 162 -3.55 -12.76 -6.39
C LEU A 162 -2.29 -12.44 -5.62
N TYR A 163 -2.27 -11.26 -5.03
CA TYR A 163 -1.19 -10.74 -4.20
C TYR A 163 -1.71 -10.46 -2.80
N GLU A 164 -1.13 -11.13 -1.81
CA GLU A 164 -1.39 -10.86 -0.42
C GLU A 164 -0.11 -10.44 0.29
N VAL A 165 -0.20 -9.36 1.07
CA VAL A 165 0.88 -8.86 1.90
C VAL A 165 0.39 -8.79 3.35
N VAL A 166 0.85 -9.72 4.18
CA VAL A 166 0.47 -9.80 5.59
C VAL A 166 1.57 -9.14 6.43
N PRO A 167 1.29 -8.03 7.14
CA PRO A 167 2.25 -7.41 8.04
C PRO A 167 2.49 -8.32 9.26
N LEU A 168 3.74 -8.40 9.70
CA LEU A 168 4.10 -9.10 10.94
C LEU A 168 3.86 -8.15 12.12
N THR A 169 2.98 -8.56 13.04
CA THR A 169 2.79 -7.84 14.30
C THR A 169 3.84 -8.31 15.29
N PHE A 170 4.92 -7.55 15.43
CA PHE A 170 5.77 -7.73 16.60
C PHE A 170 5.01 -7.18 17.80
N ALA A 171 4.59 -8.06 18.70
CA ALA A 171 4.15 -7.64 20.02
C ALA A 171 5.33 -6.88 20.64
N THR A 172 5.27 -5.55 20.62
CA THR A 172 6.12 -4.73 21.46
C THR A 172 5.86 -5.21 22.89
N GLU A 173 6.82 -5.89 23.50
CA GLU A 173 6.82 -6.04 24.96
C GLU A 173 6.77 -4.62 25.52
N VAL A 174 5.58 -4.19 25.92
CA VAL A 174 5.41 -3.06 26.82
C VAL A 174 5.88 -3.56 28.19
N ASN A 175 7.19 -3.70 28.33
CA ASN A 175 7.89 -3.68 29.60
C ASN A 175 7.81 -2.24 30.09
N ASN A 176 6.70 -1.89 30.74
CA ASN A 176 6.70 -0.78 31.67
C ASN A 176 7.08 -1.35 33.04
N ALA A 177 8.35 -1.12 33.38
CA ALA A 177 8.89 -1.16 34.72
C ALA A 177 8.13 -0.21 35.67
#